data_AF-A0A455X3C8-F1
#
_entry.id   AF-A0A455X3C8-F1
#
_cell.length_a   1.000
_cell.length_b   1.000
_cell.length_c   1.000
_cell.angle_alpha   90.00
_cell.angle_beta   90.00
_cell.angle_gamma   90.00
#
_symmetry.space_group_name_H-M   'P 1'
#
loop_
_entity.id
_entity.type
_entity.pdbx_description
1 polymer ?
#
loop_
_entity_poly.entity_id
_entity_poly.type
_entity_poly.pdbx_seq_one_letter_code
_entity_poly.pdbx_strand_id
1 'polypeptide(L)'
;MVDLDIKAIDAKDHERLVSNMMGQIKINGSNSADLYVISYNHQNPKIAKDVVQSFLTIFVEGSFGNQKQDSEKAIKFIDEQIKNYEDRLVTAEKAVTDFQIKNSGLLPRDGDYGSQLQAVSDSLNEAKLGLREAEQARNAIKNQIEDGAPPEDPATVPAPSTIANPEIDARIQALTNDMDALRLRFTERHPDVISIKRLITKLEERKVEEAKFKKPTTDRDRGKSYSPMLQQLNVSLSEAEARVAAMKARVEEYSSRSAQLKALTIAKPQVAEQFSQLNRDYQINKTNYESLIGRRESAKLSGELSATSDMLTFKVIDPPTVPLVPSGPNRLMLFSLVFVGALLGGIGSALLMSQIRPTFLSQNSLRESIGLPILGTVTMNWTANEVIKRKRSLYAFGLSISLLVALYSVVMVFLFLKL
;
A
#
# COMPACT_ATOMS: atom_id res chain seq x y z
N MET A 1 -14.81 -44.99 -10.31
CA MET A 1 -14.04 -45.46 -9.14
C MET A 1 -13.62 -46.88 -9.43
N VAL A 2 -12.31 -47.16 -9.35
CA VAL A 2 -11.80 -48.53 -9.48
C VAL A 2 -11.73 -49.09 -8.07
N ASP A 3 -12.59 -50.05 -7.77
CA ASP A 3 -12.72 -50.69 -6.45
C ASP A 3 -11.55 -51.66 -6.16
N LEU A 4 -10.32 -51.13 -6.17
CA LEU A 4 -9.10 -51.88 -5.88
C LEU A 4 -8.82 -52.01 -4.38
N ASP A 5 -9.43 -51.12 -3.60
CA ASP A 5 -9.40 -50.99 -2.15
C ASP A 5 -10.26 -52.03 -1.42
N ILE A 6 -11.26 -52.65 -2.08
CA ILE A 6 -12.11 -53.71 -1.50
C ILE A 6 -11.30 -54.93 -0.99
N LYS A 7 -10.06 -55.11 -1.47
CA LYS A 7 -9.16 -56.20 -1.04
C LYS A 7 -8.13 -55.80 0.02
N ALA A 8 -8.01 -54.52 0.37
CA ALA A 8 -7.04 -54.03 1.35
C ALA A 8 -7.69 -54.00 2.75
N ILE A 9 -7.14 -54.78 3.69
CA ILE A 9 -7.70 -54.97 5.04
C ILE A 9 -7.03 -54.03 6.06
N ASP A 10 -5.82 -53.53 5.77
CA ASP A 10 -4.99 -52.69 6.67
C ASP A 10 -4.46 -51.42 5.97
N ALA A 11 -4.21 -50.35 6.75
CA ALA A 11 -3.71 -49.06 6.25
C ALA A 11 -2.34 -49.18 5.55
N LYS A 12 -1.49 -50.09 6.05
CA LYS A 12 -0.19 -50.40 5.45
C LYS A 12 -0.31 -51.10 4.10
N ASP A 13 -1.33 -51.95 3.94
CA ASP A 13 -1.59 -52.63 2.67
C ASP A 13 -2.11 -51.67 1.62
N HIS A 14 -2.91 -50.68 2.04
CA HIS A 14 -3.35 -49.60 1.16
C HIS A 14 -2.17 -48.76 0.66
N GLU A 15 -1.26 -48.34 1.54
CA GLU A 15 -0.08 -47.54 1.16
C GLU A 15 0.85 -48.30 0.20
N ARG A 16 1.03 -49.61 0.42
CA ARG A 16 1.79 -50.47 -0.50
C ARG A 16 1.11 -50.62 -1.85
N LEU A 17 -0.21 -50.75 -1.88
CA LEU A 17 -0.99 -50.82 -3.12
C LEU A 17 -0.84 -49.52 -3.91
N VAL A 18 -0.97 -48.37 -3.25
CA VAL A 18 -0.79 -47.05 -3.88
C VAL A 18 0.64 -46.87 -4.40
N SER A 19 1.66 -47.21 -3.60
CA SER A 19 3.06 -47.13 -4.02
C SER A 19 3.37 -48.03 -5.23
N ASN A 20 2.87 -49.26 -5.22
CA ASN A 20 2.99 -50.18 -6.35
C ASN A 20 2.28 -49.66 -7.60
N MET A 21 1.08 -49.09 -7.44
CA MET A 21 0.32 -48.50 -8.54
C MET A 21 1.07 -47.31 -9.15
N MET A 22 1.57 -46.40 -8.31
CA MET A 22 2.38 -45.26 -8.77
C MET A 22 3.64 -45.70 -9.51
N GLY A 23 4.34 -46.74 -9.03
CA GLY A 23 5.53 -47.27 -9.70
C GLY A 23 5.25 -47.96 -11.04
N GLN A 24 4.01 -48.40 -11.28
CA GLN A 24 3.59 -49.08 -12.51
C GLN A 24 2.99 -48.15 -13.56
N ILE A 25 2.52 -46.96 -13.17
CA ILE A 25 2.06 -45.94 -14.11
C ILE A 25 3.28 -45.30 -14.77
N LYS A 26 3.35 -45.39 -16.10
CA LYS A 26 4.40 -44.76 -16.90
C LYS A 26 3.80 -43.70 -17.81
N ILE A 27 4.36 -42.50 -17.75
CA ILE A 27 4.01 -41.38 -18.62
C ILE A 27 5.20 -41.16 -19.55
N ASN A 28 5.00 -41.44 -20.84
CA ASN A 28 6.01 -41.22 -21.87
C ASN A 28 5.60 -40.01 -22.71
N GLY A 29 6.45 -38.98 -22.75
CA GLY A 29 6.25 -37.83 -23.64
C GLY A 29 6.96 -38.04 -24.97
N SER A 30 6.30 -37.69 -26.08
CA SER A 30 6.94 -37.57 -27.38
C SER A 30 7.31 -36.11 -27.63
N ASN A 31 8.61 -35.80 -27.63
CA ASN A 31 9.15 -34.43 -27.74
C ASN A 31 8.76 -33.69 -29.04
N SER A 32 8.22 -34.39 -30.03
CA SER A 32 7.93 -33.82 -31.36
C SER A 32 6.47 -33.46 -31.60
N ALA A 33 5.55 -33.83 -30.69
CA ALA A 33 4.11 -33.70 -30.94
C ALA A 33 3.25 -33.26 -29.74
N ASP A 34 3.86 -32.85 -28.62
CA ASP A 34 3.16 -32.54 -27.36
C ASP A 34 2.17 -33.65 -26.92
N LEU A 35 2.50 -34.90 -27.28
CA LEU A 35 1.69 -36.08 -26.96
C LEU A 35 2.24 -36.77 -25.72
N TYR A 36 1.34 -37.03 -24.78
CA TYR A 36 1.60 -37.82 -23.59
C TYR A 36 0.90 -39.17 -23.69
N VAL A 37 1.67 -40.25 -23.57
CA VAL A 37 1.15 -41.61 -23.52
C VAL A 37 1.20 -42.10 -22.09
N ILE A 38 0.03 -42.37 -21.52
CA ILE A 38 -0.13 -42.93 -20.18
C ILE A 38 -0.34 -44.43 -20.34
N SER A 39 0.49 -45.22 -19.67
CA SER A 39 0.41 -46.69 -19.69
C SER A 39 0.43 -47.27 -18.28
N TYR A 40 -0.35 -48.33 -18.08
CA TYR A 40 -0.44 -49.04 -16.81
C TYR A 40 -0.56 -50.54 -17.07
N ASN A 41 0.32 -51.32 -16.43
CA ASN A 41 0.39 -52.76 -16.61
C ASN A 41 -0.22 -53.47 -15.41
N HIS A 42 -1.24 -54.30 -15.66
CA HIS A 42 -1.90 -55.08 -14.61
C HIS A 42 -2.29 -56.47 -15.12
N GLN A 43 -2.39 -57.46 -14.21
CA GLN A 43 -2.75 -58.84 -14.56
C GLN A 43 -4.16 -58.96 -15.14
N ASN A 44 -5.10 -58.14 -14.62
CA ASN A 44 -6.46 -58.07 -15.12
C ASN A 44 -6.58 -56.90 -16.13
N PRO A 45 -6.95 -57.17 -17.39
CA PRO A 45 -7.05 -56.15 -18.43
C PRO A 45 -8.12 -55.10 -18.15
N LYS A 46 -9.23 -55.48 -17.50
CA LYS A 46 -10.33 -54.55 -17.20
C LYS A 46 -9.89 -53.51 -16.17
N ILE A 47 -9.23 -53.97 -15.11
CA ILE A 47 -8.65 -53.10 -14.08
C ILE A 47 -7.62 -52.16 -14.71
N ALA A 48 -6.77 -52.66 -15.62
CA ALA A 48 -5.77 -51.81 -16.27
C ALA A 48 -6.41 -50.62 -17.00
N LYS A 49 -7.46 -50.89 -17.78
CA LYS A 49 -8.24 -49.87 -18.49
C LYS A 49 -8.90 -48.89 -17.53
N ASP A 50 -9.60 -49.39 -16.51
CA ASP A 50 -10.39 -48.57 -15.60
C ASP A 50 -9.49 -47.63 -14.77
N VAL A 51 -8.28 -48.06 -14.42
CA VAL A 51 -7.28 -47.23 -13.71
C VAL A 51 -6.80 -46.09 -14.61
N VAL A 52 -6.39 -46.37 -15.85
CA VAL A 52 -5.96 -45.33 -16.79
C VAL A 52 -7.09 -44.36 -17.09
N GLN A 53 -8.32 -44.86 -17.28
CA GLN A 53 -9.50 -44.02 -17.50
C GLN A 53 -9.77 -43.11 -16.30
N SER A 54 -9.71 -43.64 -15.08
CA SER A 54 -9.96 -42.86 -13.87
C SER A 54 -8.86 -41.82 -13.66
N PHE A 55 -7.59 -42.19 -13.88
CA PHE A 55 -6.47 -41.25 -13.79
C PHE A 55 -6.59 -40.13 -14.83
N LEU A 56 -6.97 -40.46 -16.06
CA LEU A 56 -7.23 -39.49 -17.13
C LEU A 56 -8.35 -38.52 -16.73
N THR A 57 -9.47 -39.02 -16.22
CA THR A 57 -10.59 -38.18 -15.75
C THR A 57 -10.15 -37.26 -14.61
N ILE A 58 -9.45 -37.79 -13.60
CA ILE A 58 -8.94 -37.00 -12.47
C ILE A 58 -7.94 -35.95 -12.93
N PHE A 59 -7.06 -36.28 -13.88
CA PHE A 59 -6.07 -35.36 -14.41
C PHE A 59 -6.73 -34.21 -15.18
N VAL A 60 -7.70 -34.54 -16.04
CA VAL A 60 -8.47 -33.55 -16.79
C VAL A 60 -9.26 -32.67 -15.82
N GLU A 61 -10.07 -33.26 -14.93
CA GLU A 61 -10.90 -32.51 -13.97
C GLU A 61 -10.08 -31.69 -12.96
N GLY A 62 -8.96 -32.25 -12.47
CA GLY A 62 -8.03 -31.58 -11.56
C GLY A 62 -7.31 -30.38 -12.20
N SER A 63 -7.01 -30.45 -13.50
CA SER A 63 -6.43 -29.32 -14.24
C SER A 63 -7.40 -28.13 -14.35
N PHE A 64 -8.70 -28.40 -14.49
CA PHE A 64 -9.74 -27.37 -14.56
C PHE A 64 -10.11 -26.77 -13.19
N GLY A 65 -10.16 -27.59 -12.14
CA GLY A 65 -10.55 -27.15 -10.80
C GLY A 65 -9.62 -26.09 -10.20
N ASN A 66 -8.31 -26.26 -10.38
CA ASN A 66 -7.31 -25.34 -9.82
C ASN A 66 -7.37 -23.95 -10.48
N GLN A 67 -7.47 -23.89 -11.81
CA GLN A 67 -7.47 -22.62 -12.53
C GLN A 67 -8.72 -21.78 -12.20
N LYS A 68 -9.90 -22.42 -12.10
CA LYS A 68 -11.13 -21.73 -11.69
C LYS A 68 -11.03 -21.18 -10.27
N GLN A 69 -10.51 -21.99 -9.34
CA GLN A 69 -10.34 -21.56 -7.95
C GLN A 69 -9.36 -20.37 -7.84
N ASP A 70 -8.28 -20.37 -8.61
CA ASP A 70 -7.31 -19.28 -8.61
C ASP A 70 -7.89 -17.99 -9.20
N SER A 71 -8.69 -18.08 -10.28
CA SER A 71 -9.45 -16.94 -10.80
C SER A 71 -10.46 -16.38 -9.78
N GLU A 72 -11.19 -17.24 -9.07
CA GLU A 72 -12.14 -16.81 -8.02
C GLU A 72 -11.42 -16.10 -6.86
N LYS A 73 -10.26 -16.59 -6.43
CA LYS A 73 -9.43 -15.92 -5.41
C LYS A 73 -8.93 -14.56 -5.90
N ALA A 74 -8.48 -14.46 -7.15
CA ALA A 74 -8.02 -13.21 -7.74
C ALA A 74 -9.15 -12.17 -7.84
N ILE A 75 -10.36 -12.59 -8.25
CA ILE A 75 -11.54 -11.71 -8.29
C ILE A 75 -11.90 -11.21 -6.89
N LYS A 76 -11.95 -12.10 -5.89
CA LYS A 76 -12.21 -11.71 -4.50
C LYS A 76 -11.19 -10.71 -3.97
N PHE A 77 -9.91 -10.93 -4.26
CA PHE A 77 -8.85 -9.97 -3.90
C PHE A 77 -9.08 -8.61 -4.56
N ILE A 78 -9.42 -8.57 -5.85
CA ILE A 78 -9.73 -7.31 -6.55
C ILE A 78 -10.96 -6.64 -5.93
N ASP A 79 -12.01 -7.38 -5.59
CA ASP A 79 -13.22 -6.83 -4.95
C ASP A 79 -12.91 -6.19 -3.60
N GLU A 80 -12.09 -6.84 -2.78
CA GLU A 80 -11.61 -6.27 -1.51
C GLU A 80 -10.81 -4.99 -1.75
N GLN A 81 -9.95 -4.95 -2.77
CA GLN A 81 -9.20 -3.73 -3.12
C GLN A 81 -10.14 -2.62 -3.62
N ILE A 82 -11.14 -2.93 -4.44
CA ILE A 82 -12.13 -1.97 -4.93
C ILE A 82 -12.84 -1.30 -3.77
N LYS A 83 -13.32 -2.08 -2.80
CA LYS A 83 -13.99 -1.56 -1.60
C LYS A 83 -13.08 -0.65 -0.77
N ASN A 84 -11.82 -1.06 -0.56
CA ASN A 84 -10.84 -0.23 0.15
C ASN A 84 -10.56 1.10 -0.57
N TYR A 85 -10.48 1.09 -1.91
CA TYR A 85 -10.28 2.31 -2.70
C TYR A 85 -11.53 3.17 -2.80
N GLU A 86 -12.72 2.57 -2.78
CA GLU A 86 -14.00 3.28 -2.68
C GLU A 86 -14.07 4.09 -1.38
N ASP A 87 -13.78 3.48 -0.24
CA ASP A 87 -13.77 4.17 1.07
C ASP A 87 -12.75 5.33 1.10
N ARG A 88 -11.57 5.12 0.50
CA ARG A 88 -10.54 6.16 0.36
C ARG A 88 -10.98 7.27 -0.58
N LEU A 89 -11.67 6.94 -1.67
CA LEU A 89 -12.19 7.91 -2.62
C LEU A 89 -13.25 8.80 -1.97
N VAL A 90 -14.20 8.21 -1.25
CA VAL A 90 -15.23 8.95 -0.50
C VAL A 90 -14.59 9.85 0.56
N THR A 91 -13.57 9.37 1.26
CA THR A 91 -12.82 10.16 2.25
C THR A 91 -12.09 11.33 1.59
N ALA A 92 -11.43 11.10 0.46
CA ALA A 92 -10.72 12.13 -0.29
C ALA A 92 -11.69 13.17 -0.90
N GLU A 93 -12.81 12.72 -1.46
CA GLU A 93 -13.86 13.60 -1.98
C GLU A 93 -14.42 14.49 -0.87
N LYS A 94 -14.77 13.89 0.27
CA LYS A 94 -15.21 14.65 1.45
C LYS A 94 -14.15 15.66 1.92
N ALA A 95 -12.88 15.28 1.96
CA ALA A 95 -11.80 16.18 2.33
C ALA A 95 -11.68 17.37 1.36
N VAL A 96 -11.81 17.14 0.06
CA VAL A 96 -11.84 18.19 -0.97
C VAL A 96 -13.05 19.10 -0.77
N THR A 97 -14.25 18.54 -0.58
CA THR A 97 -15.48 19.31 -0.38
C THR A 97 -15.42 20.14 0.90
N ASP A 98 -15.02 19.54 2.03
CA ASP A 98 -14.87 20.22 3.32
C ASP A 98 -13.83 21.35 3.22
N PHE A 99 -12.74 21.14 2.48
CA PHE A 99 -11.73 22.16 2.23
C PHE A 99 -12.29 23.31 1.39
N GLN A 100 -13.05 23.02 0.34
CA GLN A 100 -13.69 24.04 -0.51
C GLN A 100 -14.70 24.88 0.28
N ILE A 101 -15.51 24.25 1.14
CA ILE A 101 -16.49 24.96 1.99
C ILE A 101 -15.78 25.89 2.96
N LYS A 102 -14.77 25.38 3.69
CA LYS A 102 -14.00 26.16 4.68
C LYS A 102 -13.21 27.31 4.07
N ASN A 103 -12.70 27.14 2.85
CA ASN A 103 -11.80 28.10 2.19
C ASN A 103 -12.43 28.82 0.99
N SER A 104 -13.76 28.84 0.87
CA SER A 104 -14.48 29.37 -0.29
C SER A 104 -14.05 30.78 -0.74
N GLY A 105 -13.69 31.67 0.18
CA GLY A 105 -13.17 33.01 -0.13
C GLY A 105 -11.67 33.07 -0.50
N LEU A 106 -10.91 32.04 -0.12
CA LEU A 106 -9.46 31.93 -0.33
C LEU A 106 -9.10 31.06 -1.53
N LEU A 107 -10.03 30.30 -2.08
CA LEU A 107 -9.77 29.49 -3.28
C LEU A 107 -9.21 30.36 -4.42
N PRO A 108 -8.32 29.79 -5.27
CA PRO A 108 -7.88 30.43 -6.50
C PRO A 108 -9.11 30.70 -7.37
N ARG A 109 -9.51 31.96 -7.44
CA ARG A 109 -10.48 32.46 -8.40
C ARG A 109 -9.71 33.43 -9.27
N ASP A 110 -9.92 33.38 -10.58
CA ASP A 110 -9.19 34.15 -11.60
C ASP A 110 -9.32 35.66 -11.36
N GLY A 111 -8.50 36.17 -10.46
CA GLY A 111 -8.45 37.56 -10.03
C GLY A 111 -7.01 37.87 -9.66
N ASP A 112 -6.44 38.86 -10.33
CA ASP A 112 -5.08 39.29 -10.08
C ASP A 112 -5.04 40.18 -8.82
N TYR A 113 -4.94 39.54 -7.65
CA TYR A 113 -4.78 40.22 -6.36
C TYR A 113 -3.46 40.99 -6.28
N GLY A 114 -2.46 40.61 -7.08
CA GLY A 114 -1.17 41.31 -7.16
C GLY A 114 -1.35 42.72 -7.71
N SER A 115 -2.04 42.88 -8.84
CA SER A 115 -2.34 44.20 -9.39
C SER A 115 -3.29 45.01 -8.51
N GLN A 116 -4.28 44.38 -7.86
CA GLN A 116 -5.13 45.07 -6.88
C GLN A 116 -4.34 45.58 -5.66
N LEU A 117 -3.40 44.78 -5.15
CA LEU A 117 -2.52 45.19 -4.05
C LEU A 117 -1.61 46.33 -4.48
N GLN A 118 -1.10 46.30 -5.72
CA GLN A 118 -0.29 47.38 -6.28
C GLN A 118 -1.10 48.68 -6.38
N ALA A 119 -2.29 48.64 -6.97
CA ALA A 119 -3.17 49.81 -7.11
C ALA A 119 -3.56 50.44 -5.76
N VAL A 120 -3.84 49.61 -4.74
CA VAL A 120 -4.16 50.09 -3.38
C VAL A 120 -2.92 50.64 -2.69
N SER A 121 -1.74 50.05 -2.93
CA SER A 121 -0.47 50.56 -2.39
C SER A 121 -0.10 51.91 -2.99
N ASP A 122 -0.34 52.10 -4.29
CA ASP A 122 -0.14 53.40 -4.97
C ASP A 122 -1.12 54.45 -4.42
N SER A 123 -2.40 54.09 -4.26
CA SER A 123 -3.42 54.96 -3.64
C SER A 123 -3.07 55.33 -2.18
N LEU A 124 -2.51 54.39 -1.42
CA LEU A 124 -2.04 54.63 -0.05
C LEU A 124 -0.86 55.62 -0.04
N ASN A 125 0.09 55.47 -0.96
CA ASN A 125 1.24 56.36 -1.06
C ASN A 125 0.82 57.78 -1.45
N GLU A 126 -0.13 57.91 -2.38
CA GLU A 126 -0.75 59.18 -2.76
C GLU A 126 -1.47 59.82 -1.56
N ALA A 127 -2.29 59.06 -0.82
CA ALA A 127 -2.98 59.56 0.37
C ALA A 127 -1.99 59.99 1.47
N LYS A 128 -0.89 59.27 1.67
CA LYS A 128 0.18 59.64 2.62
C LYS A 128 0.95 60.88 2.19
N LEU A 129 1.11 61.11 0.89
CA LEU A 129 1.69 62.35 0.38
C LEU A 129 0.72 63.51 0.62
N GLY A 130 -0.55 63.36 0.26
CA GLY A 130 -1.59 64.37 0.51
C GLY A 130 -1.79 64.70 2.00
N LEU A 131 -1.65 63.72 2.89
CA LEU A 131 -1.66 63.96 4.34
C LEU A 131 -0.48 64.85 4.76
N ARG A 132 0.74 64.56 4.29
CA ARG A 132 1.93 65.37 4.60
C ARG A 132 1.79 66.79 4.08
N GLU A 133 1.26 66.97 2.87
CA GLU A 133 0.97 68.29 2.31
C GLU A 133 -0.07 69.05 3.14
N ALA A 134 -1.16 68.39 3.55
CA ALA A 134 -2.19 69.00 4.40
C ALA A 134 -1.66 69.36 5.80
N GLU A 135 -0.80 68.53 6.39
CA GLU A 135 -0.15 68.80 7.67
C GLU A 135 0.81 69.98 7.58
N GLN A 136 1.58 70.09 6.50
CA GLN A 136 2.45 71.24 6.25
C GLN A 136 1.63 72.52 6.06
N ALA A 137 0.55 72.48 5.30
CA ALA A 137 -0.35 73.62 5.12
C ALA A 137 -0.98 74.09 6.45
N ARG A 138 -1.46 73.14 7.28
CA ARG A 138 -1.96 73.42 8.63
C ARG A 138 -0.87 74.04 9.51
N ASN A 139 0.33 73.47 9.51
CA ASN A 139 1.44 73.96 10.34
C ASN A 139 1.88 75.37 9.91
N ALA A 140 1.89 75.67 8.62
CA ALA A 140 2.18 77.02 8.12
C ALA A 140 1.16 78.05 8.63
N ILE A 141 -0.14 77.73 8.56
CA ILE A 141 -1.22 78.60 9.09
C ILE A 141 -1.07 78.75 10.61
N LYS A 142 -0.78 77.66 11.32
CA LYS A 142 -0.57 77.69 12.78
C LYS A 142 0.60 78.59 13.17
N ASN A 143 1.74 78.46 12.49
CA ASN A 143 2.91 79.30 12.74
C ASN A 143 2.61 80.77 12.44
N GLN A 144 1.83 81.08 11.40
CA GLN A 144 1.43 82.46 11.08
C GLN A 144 0.50 83.08 12.15
N ILE A 145 -0.32 82.26 12.81
CA ILE A 145 -1.14 82.68 13.97
C ILE A 145 -0.25 82.93 15.20
N GLU A 146 0.76 82.07 15.42
CA GLU A 146 1.72 82.21 16.53
C GLU A 146 2.64 83.44 16.34
N ASP A 147 3.15 83.68 15.12
CA ASP A 147 3.99 84.83 14.77
C ASP A 147 3.20 86.16 14.69
N GLY A 148 1.90 86.09 14.41
CA GLY A 148 0.98 87.24 14.35
C GLY A 148 0.38 87.63 15.71
N ALA A 149 0.64 86.85 16.76
CA ALA A 149 0.30 87.23 18.13
C ALA A 149 1.26 88.36 18.57
N PRO A 150 0.77 89.47 19.15
CA PRO A 150 1.65 90.47 19.73
C PRO A 150 2.57 89.77 20.75
N PRO A 151 3.86 90.17 20.88
CA PRO A 151 4.66 89.73 22.02
C PRO A 151 3.84 90.06 23.27
N GLU A 152 3.47 89.05 24.06
CA GLU A 152 2.91 89.32 25.37
C GLU A 152 3.94 90.15 26.13
N ASP A 153 3.54 91.37 26.47
CA ASP A 153 4.30 92.26 27.34
C ASP A 153 4.73 91.47 28.59
N PRO A 154 6.03 91.42 28.97
CA PRO A 154 6.51 90.56 30.07
C PRO A 154 5.96 90.96 31.46
N ALA A 155 5.07 91.93 31.54
CA ALA A 155 4.54 92.48 32.78
C ALA A 155 3.25 91.78 33.28
N THR A 156 3.18 90.45 33.21
CA THR A 156 2.24 89.72 34.07
C THR A 156 2.85 88.40 34.52
N VAL A 157 3.52 88.45 35.66
CA VAL A 157 3.80 87.28 36.48
C VAL A 157 2.47 86.54 36.68
N PRO A 158 2.35 85.25 36.34
CA PRO A 158 1.14 84.52 36.62
C PRO A 158 1.07 84.34 38.14
N ALA A 159 0.28 85.20 38.80
CA ALA A 159 -0.25 84.86 40.11
C ALA A 159 -1.05 83.56 39.95
N PRO A 160 -0.90 82.57 40.86
CA PRO A 160 -1.70 81.37 40.80
C PRO A 160 -3.16 81.79 40.81
N SER A 161 -3.88 81.48 39.72
CA SER A 161 -5.30 81.70 39.58
C SER A 161 -6.00 80.89 40.66
N THR A 162 -6.26 81.53 41.79
CA THR A 162 -7.20 81.04 42.79
C THR A 162 -8.55 81.02 42.09
N ILE A 163 -9.01 79.82 41.80
CA ILE A 163 -10.32 79.56 41.23
C ILE A 163 -11.32 80.04 42.28
N ALA A 164 -11.81 81.27 42.13
CA ALA A 164 -12.80 81.84 43.01
C ALA A 164 -14.15 81.19 42.67
N ASN A 165 -14.65 80.32 43.55
CA ASN A 165 -16.05 79.94 43.54
C ASN A 165 -16.70 80.74 44.68
N PRO A 166 -17.29 81.93 44.38
CA PRO A 166 -17.66 82.90 45.41
C PRO A 166 -18.65 82.35 46.45
N GLU A 167 -19.48 81.36 46.09
CA GLU A 167 -20.41 80.73 47.02
C GLU A 167 -19.72 79.75 47.99
N ILE A 168 -18.78 78.93 47.51
CA ILE A 168 -18.01 78.01 48.35
C ILE A 168 -17.03 78.78 49.24
N ASP A 169 -16.40 79.83 48.70
CA ASP A 169 -15.47 80.68 49.44
C ASP A 169 -16.18 81.46 50.56
N ALA A 170 -17.40 81.98 50.32
CA ALA A 170 -18.22 82.59 51.36
C ALA A 170 -18.62 81.59 52.46
N ARG A 171 -18.93 80.34 52.09
CA ARG A 171 -19.29 79.27 53.05
C ARG A 171 -18.10 78.82 53.89
N ILE A 172 -16.91 78.70 53.28
CA ILE A 172 -15.66 78.39 53.98
C ILE A 172 -15.33 79.52 54.96
N GLN A 173 -15.41 80.79 54.53
CA GLN A 173 -15.19 81.92 55.44
C GLN A 173 -16.16 81.95 56.62
N ALA A 174 -17.45 81.69 56.40
CA ALA A 174 -18.43 81.61 57.48
C ALA A 174 -18.07 80.50 58.49
N LEU A 175 -17.71 79.31 58.01
CA LEU A 175 -17.32 78.18 58.86
C LEU A 175 -15.99 78.42 59.59
N THR A 176 -15.05 79.13 58.96
CA THR A 176 -13.79 79.54 59.61
C THR A 176 -14.06 80.52 60.74
N ASN A 177 -14.94 81.51 60.52
CA ASN A 177 -15.36 82.45 61.56
C ASN A 177 -16.07 81.74 62.72
N ASP A 178 -16.93 80.77 62.43
CA ASP A 178 -17.58 79.94 63.46
C ASP A 178 -16.54 79.11 64.23
N MET A 179 -15.57 78.50 63.55
CA MET A 179 -14.48 77.76 64.19
C MET A 179 -13.66 78.65 65.13
N ASP A 180 -13.35 79.88 64.70
CA ASP A 180 -12.58 80.83 65.50
C ASP A 180 -13.37 81.32 66.72
N ALA A 181 -14.69 81.50 66.59
CA ALA A 181 -15.57 81.76 67.72
C ALA A 181 -15.62 80.59 68.73
N LEU A 182 -15.65 79.35 68.24
CA LEU A 182 -15.59 78.17 69.10
C LEU A 182 -14.22 78.01 69.77
N ARG A 183 -13.12 78.34 69.09
CA ARG A 183 -11.75 78.30 69.64
C ARG A 183 -11.51 79.28 70.79
N LEU A 184 -12.30 80.35 70.89
CA LEU A 184 -12.27 81.25 72.05
C LEU A 184 -12.84 80.61 73.32
N ARG A 185 -13.62 79.53 73.21
CA ARG A 185 -14.30 78.86 74.34
C ARG A 185 -13.86 77.42 74.54
N PHE A 186 -13.41 76.75 73.49
CA PHE A 186 -13.09 75.33 73.48
C PHE A 186 -11.69 75.09 72.91
N THR A 187 -10.99 74.08 73.43
CA THR A 187 -9.71 73.65 72.89
C THR A 187 -9.88 72.87 71.58
N GLU A 188 -8.82 72.73 70.80
CA GLU A 188 -8.85 72.06 69.47
C GLU A 188 -9.32 70.60 69.49
N ARG A 189 -9.43 69.98 70.67
CA ARG A 189 -9.93 68.61 70.86
C ARG A 189 -11.45 68.50 71.06
N HIS A 190 -12.17 69.63 71.10
CA HIS A 190 -13.62 69.61 71.29
C HIS A 190 -14.33 69.04 70.05
N PRO A 191 -15.35 68.16 70.23
CA PRO A 191 -16.04 67.52 69.11
C PRO A 191 -16.61 68.51 68.09
N ASP A 192 -17.08 69.68 68.53
CA ASP A 192 -17.64 70.69 67.62
C ASP A 192 -16.57 71.34 66.72
N VAL A 193 -15.38 71.64 67.26
CA VAL A 193 -14.26 72.20 66.47
C VAL A 193 -13.77 71.18 65.44
N ILE A 194 -13.73 69.90 65.81
CA ILE A 194 -13.37 68.80 64.91
C ILE A 194 -14.41 68.67 63.79
N SER A 195 -15.71 68.85 64.10
CA SER A 195 -16.79 68.77 63.12
C SER A 195 -16.72 69.88 62.07
N ILE A 196 -16.47 71.13 62.50
CA ILE A 196 -16.35 72.29 61.61
C ILE A 196 -15.09 72.16 60.75
N LYS A 197 -13.97 71.74 61.33
CA LYS A 197 -12.73 71.48 60.59
C LYS A 197 -12.93 70.44 59.49
N ARG A 198 -13.63 69.34 59.80
CA ARG A 198 -13.98 68.30 58.81
C ARG A 198 -14.89 68.86 57.70
N LEU A 199 -15.82 69.76 58.01
CA LEU A 199 -16.69 70.40 57.03
C LEU A 199 -15.92 71.35 56.11
N ILE A 200 -14.97 72.13 56.64
CA ILE A 200 -14.09 73.00 55.85
C ILE A 200 -13.26 72.17 54.87
N THR A 201 -12.60 71.11 55.35
CA THR A 201 -11.79 70.24 54.47
C THR A 201 -12.63 69.61 53.36
N LYS A 202 -13.86 69.17 53.66
CA LYS A 202 -14.78 68.61 52.66
C LYS A 202 -15.23 69.65 51.62
N LEU A 203 -15.34 70.93 51.99
CA LEU A 203 -15.67 72.01 51.07
C LEU A 203 -14.46 72.39 50.20
N GLU A 204 -13.24 72.38 50.77
CA GLU A 204 -12.00 72.58 50.01
C GLU A 204 -11.77 71.45 48.98
N GLU A 205 -12.01 70.20 49.36
CA GLU A 205 -11.96 69.05 48.44
C GLU A 205 -12.96 69.22 47.29
N ARG A 206 -14.20 69.62 47.58
CA ARG A 206 -15.21 69.91 46.55
C ARG A 206 -14.80 71.04 45.61
N LYS A 207 -14.14 72.09 46.12
CA LYS A 207 -13.59 73.17 45.29
C LYS A 207 -12.56 72.65 44.29
N VAL A 208 -11.69 71.73 44.72
CA VAL A 208 -10.67 71.10 43.87
C VAL A 208 -11.30 70.16 42.84
N GLU A 209 -12.36 69.44 43.19
CA GLU A 209 -13.10 68.61 42.24
C GLU A 209 -13.83 69.45 41.19
N GLU A 210 -14.57 70.47 41.59
CA GLU A 210 -15.26 71.38 40.66
C GLU A 210 -14.28 72.10 39.73
N ALA A 211 -13.09 72.44 40.21
CA ALA A 211 -12.00 72.97 39.40
C ALA A 211 -11.51 72.02 38.29
N LYS A 212 -11.59 70.71 38.48
CA LYS A 212 -11.20 69.71 37.47
C LYS A 212 -12.27 69.51 36.40
N PHE A 213 -13.55 69.70 36.75
CA PHE A 213 -14.69 69.44 35.86
C PHE A 213 -15.18 70.67 35.10
N LYS A 214 -14.80 71.89 35.49
CA LYS A 214 -15.14 73.12 34.78
C LYS A 214 -14.02 73.49 33.78
N LYS A 215 -14.19 73.08 32.51
CA LYS A 215 -13.55 73.80 31.39
C LYS A 215 -13.92 75.29 31.53
N PRO A 216 -13.01 76.24 31.26
CA PRO A 216 -13.29 77.64 31.45
C PRO A 216 -14.45 78.01 30.51
N THR A 217 -15.64 78.16 31.06
CA THR A 217 -16.72 78.89 30.42
C THR A 217 -16.30 80.34 30.47
N THR A 218 -15.66 80.74 29.39
CA THR A 218 -15.14 82.06 29.10
C THR A 218 -16.26 83.09 29.18
N ASP A 219 -16.40 83.77 30.31
CA ASP A 219 -17.06 85.09 30.38
C ASP A 219 -16.06 86.17 29.91
N ARG A 220 -15.56 86.02 28.67
CA ARG A 220 -14.74 87.04 27.98
C ARG A 220 -15.47 87.45 26.71
N ASP A 221 -16.58 88.15 26.88
CA ASP A 221 -17.28 88.81 25.77
C ASP A 221 -17.14 90.33 25.81
N ARG A 222 -16.04 90.84 26.38
CA ARG A 222 -15.70 92.27 26.32
C ARG A 222 -14.24 92.47 25.96
N GLY A 223 -14.01 92.92 24.72
CA GLY A 223 -12.90 93.81 24.42
C GLY A 223 -11.64 93.22 23.78
N LYS A 224 -11.62 91.97 23.32
CA LYS A 224 -10.59 91.56 22.36
C LYS A 224 -11.09 91.83 20.95
N SER A 225 -10.78 93.03 20.46
CA SER A 225 -10.76 93.30 19.02
C SER A 225 -9.71 92.37 18.39
N TYR A 226 -10.10 91.12 18.13
CA TYR A 226 -9.36 90.27 17.19
C TYR A 226 -9.33 91.06 15.88
N SER A 227 -8.14 91.44 15.42
CA SER A 227 -7.99 91.95 14.06
C SER A 227 -8.75 91.00 13.13
N PRO A 228 -9.61 91.48 12.21
CA PRO A 228 -10.37 90.63 11.28
C PRO A 228 -9.54 89.55 10.58
N MET A 229 -8.23 89.82 10.43
CA MET A 229 -7.20 88.90 9.96
C MET A 229 -7.01 87.63 10.83
N LEU A 230 -7.04 87.73 12.16
CA LEU A 230 -6.93 86.57 13.08
C LEU A 230 -8.17 85.69 13.04
N GLN A 231 -9.36 86.29 12.89
CA GLN A 231 -10.59 85.53 12.73
C GLN A 231 -10.58 84.75 11.41
N GLN A 232 -10.10 85.35 10.33
CA GLN A 232 -9.90 84.67 9.04
C GLN A 232 -8.88 83.53 9.12
N LEU A 233 -7.76 83.73 9.85
CA LEU A 233 -6.74 82.69 10.05
C LEU A 233 -7.26 81.51 10.89
N ASN A 234 -8.13 81.76 11.88
CA ASN A 234 -8.73 80.68 12.65
C ASN A 234 -9.72 79.85 11.82
N VAL A 235 -10.47 80.48 10.91
CA VAL A 235 -11.33 79.77 9.94
C VAL A 235 -10.48 78.92 9.01
N SER A 236 -9.38 79.47 8.45
CA SER A 236 -8.49 78.72 7.57
C SER A 236 -7.75 77.58 8.30
N LEU A 237 -7.42 77.75 9.59
CA LEU A 237 -6.88 76.69 10.43
C LEU A 237 -7.89 75.56 10.61
N SER A 238 -9.15 75.89 10.94
CA SER A 238 -10.21 74.88 11.07
C SER A 238 -10.46 74.11 9.76
N GLU A 239 -10.42 74.80 8.61
CA GLU A 239 -10.50 74.17 7.30
C GLU A 239 -9.30 73.25 7.02
N ALA A 240 -8.08 73.69 7.38
CA ALA A 240 -6.87 72.89 7.23
C ALA A 240 -6.87 71.67 8.16
N GLU A 241 -7.35 71.80 9.40
CA GLU A 241 -7.53 70.68 10.34
C GLU A 241 -8.56 69.68 9.83
N ALA A 242 -9.69 70.16 9.28
CA ALA A 242 -10.68 69.29 8.64
C ALA A 242 -10.09 68.52 7.44
N ARG A 243 -9.24 69.17 6.62
CA ARG A 243 -8.52 68.50 5.53
C ARG A 243 -7.52 67.46 6.03
N VAL A 244 -6.76 67.75 7.08
CA VAL A 244 -5.84 66.78 7.71
C VAL A 244 -6.62 65.59 8.25
N ALA A 245 -7.74 65.82 8.94
CA ALA A 245 -8.59 64.75 9.46
C ALA A 245 -9.15 63.86 8.32
N ALA A 246 -9.62 64.47 7.22
CA ALA A 246 -10.10 63.75 6.05
C ALA A 246 -9.00 62.91 5.38
N MET A 247 -7.79 63.47 5.19
CA MET A 247 -6.66 62.73 4.62
C MET A 247 -6.19 61.60 5.54
N LYS A 248 -6.20 61.82 6.86
CA LYS A 248 -5.85 60.80 7.85
C LYS A 248 -6.84 59.63 7.80
N ALA A 249 -8.14 59.91 7.72
CA ALA A 249 -9.16 58.87 7.54
C ALA A 249 -8.94 58.07 6.24
N ARG A 250 -8.55 58.76 5.15
CA ARG A 250 -8.27 58.11 3.87
C ARG A 250 -7.01 57.23 3.91
N VAL A 251 -5.96 57.67 4.61
CA VAL A 251 -4.75 56.85 4.84
C VAL A 251 -5.09 55.61 5.67
N GLU A 252 -5.93 55.72 6.69
CA GLU A 252 -6.35 54.59 7.51
C GLU A 252 -7.17 53.57 6.71
N GLU A 253 -8.09 54.03 5.88
CA GLU A 253 -8.88 53.16 5.00
C GLU A 253 -7.98 52.38 4.02
N TYR A 254 -7.08 53.08 3.31
CA TYR A 254 -6.17 52.41 2.38
C TYR A 254 -5.12 51.53 3.08
N SER A 255 -4.70 51.87 4.30
CA SER A 255 -3.75 51.06 5.06
C SER A 255 -4.41 49.74 5.51
N SER A 256 -5.64 49.82 6.01
CA SER A 256 -6.48 48.66 6.36
C SER A 256 -6.71 47.77 5.14
N ARG A 257 -7.14 48.35 4.01
CA ARG A 257 -7.38 47.63 2.77
C ARG A 257 -6.11 46.98 2.20
N SER A 258 -4.98 47.68 2.26
CA SER A 258 -3.66 47.14 1.86
C SER A 258 -3.25 45.96 2.74
N ALA A 259 -3.43 46.07 4.07
CA ALA A 259 -3.11 45.00 5.01
C ALA A 259 -3.97 43.74 4.77
N GLN A 260 -5.28 43.93 4.53
CA GLN A 260 -6.20 42.84 4.20
C GLN A 260 -5.80 42.14 2.90
N LEU A 261 -5.55 42.89 1.82
CA LEU A 261 -5.11 42.33 0.53
C LEU A 261 -3.78 41.61 0.66
N LYS A 262 -2.81 42.18 1.39
CA LYS A 262 -1.52 41.55 1.64
C LYS A 262 -1.66 40.22 2.38
N ALA A 263 -2.52 40.15 3.39
CA ALA A 263 -2.81 38.90 4.11
C ALA A 263 -3.42 37.83 3.17
N LEU A 264 -4.36 38.23 2.31
CA LEU A 264 -4.95 37.33 1.31
C LEU A 264 -3.91 36.83 0.30
N THR A 265 -3.04 37.71 -0.22
CA THR A 265 -1.99 37.33 -1.17
C THR A 265 -0.99 36.34 -0.58
N ILE A 266 -0.70 36.40 0.72
CA ILE A 266 0.20 35.45 1.39
C ILE A 266 -0.50 34.12 1.68
N ALA A 267 -1.77 34.15 2.12
CA ALA A 267 -2.51 32.95 2.49
C ALA A 267 -2.97 32.11 1.27
N LYS A 268 -3.33 32.76 0.16
CA LYS A 268 -3.89 32.08 -1.03
C LYS A 268 -2.97 31.01 -1.63
N PRO A 269 -1.65 31.24 -1.86
CA PRO A 269 -0.76 30.21 -2.42
C PRO A 269 -0.71 28.94 -1.56
N GLN A 270 -0.68 29.08 -0.23
CA GLN A 270 -0.66 27.93 0.69
C GLN A 270 -1.97 27.14 0.61
N VAL A 271 -3.10 27.83 0.58
CA VAL A 271 -4.43 27.21 0.40
C VAL A 271 -4.55 26.55 -0.97
N ALA A 272 -4.01 27.17 -2.02
CA ALA A 272 -3.99 26.64 -3.38
C ALA A 272 -3.14 25.36 -3.48
N GLU A 273 -1.98 25.34 -2.83
CA GLU A 273 -1.13 24.17 -2.75
C GLU A 273 -1.84 23.01 -2.03
N GLN A 274 -2.40 23.27 -0.85
CA GLN A 274 -3.17 22.27 -0.10
C GLN A 274 -4.35 21.73 -0.89
N PHE A 275 -5.09 22.61 -1.57
CA PHE A 275 -6.17 22.21 -2.47
C PHE A 275 -5.67 21.33 -3.62
N SER A 276 -4.53 21.70 -4.23
CA SER A 276 -3.92 20.94 -5.31
C SER A 276 -3.48 19.55 -4.85
N GLN A 277 -2.92 19.44 -3.64
CA GLN A 277 -2.55 18.16 -3.02
C GLN A 277 -3.78 17.28 -2.79
N LEU A 278 -4.82 17.82 -2.13
CA LEU A 278 -6.08 17.09 -1.90
C LEU A 278 -6.75 16.65 -3.20
N ASN A 279 -6.75 17.52 -4.21
CA ASN A 279 -7.29 17.20 -5.53
C ASN A 279 -6.44 16.12 -6.23
N ARG A 280 -5.11 16.16 -6.12
CA ARG A 280 -4.24 15.11 -6.66
C ARG A 280 -4.51 13.76 -6.00
N ASP A 281 -4.66 13.73 -4.68
CA ASP A 281 -5.00 12.50 -3.94
C ASP A 281 -6.35 11.93 -4.36
N TYR A 282 -7.36 12.80 -4.52
CA TYR A 282 -8.66 12.42 -5.07
C TYR A 282 -8.53 11.80 -6.48
N GLN A 283 -7.79 12.46 -7.39
CA GLN A 283 -7.60 11.95 -8.76
C GLN A 283 -6.85 10.61 -8.80
N ILE A 284 -5.84 10.43 -7.96
CA ILE A 284 -5.10 9.17 -7.84
C ILE A 284 -6.03 8.05 -7.35
N ASN A 285 -6.80 8.29 -6.30
CA ASN A 285 -7.75 7.31 -5.77
C ASN A 285 -8.82 6.96 -6.80
N LYS A 286 -9.36 7.96 -7.50
CA LYS A 286 -10.34 7.76 -8.57
C LYS A 286 -9.78 6.91 -9.71
N THR A 287 -8.59 7.25 -10.20
CA THR A 287 -7.93 6.50 -11.29
C THR A 287 -7.64 5.06 -10.89
N ASN A 288 -7.17 4.83 -9.66
CA ASN A 288 -6.92 3.49 -9.14
C ASN A 288 -8.21 2.68 -9.00
N TYR A 289 -9.28 3.28 -8.49
CA TYR A 289 -10.60 2.66 -8.38
C TYR A 289 -11.15 2.26 -9.76
N GLU A 290 -11.13 3.17 -10.73
CA GLU A 290 -11.57 2.90 -12.11
C GLU A 290 -10.73 1.80 -12.78
N SER A 291 -9.41 1.81 -12.57
CA SER A 291 -8.49 0.77 -13.05
C SER A 291 -8.80 -0.60 -12.44
N LEU A 292 -9.08 -0.67 -11.14
CA LEU A 292 -9.45 -1.91 -10.47
C LEU A 292 -10.79 -2.46 -10.96
N ILE A 293 -11.79 -1.59 -11.20
CA ILE A 293 -13.05 -2.00 -11.83
C ILE A 293 -12.79 -2.58 -13.22
N GLY A 294 -11.99 -1.90 -14.04
CA GLY A 294 -11.63 -2.39 -15.38
C GLY A 294 -10.92 -3.75 -15.33
N ARG A 295 -10.02 -3.95 -14.37
CA ARG A 295 -9.33 -5.23 -14.13
C ARG A 295 -10.30 -6.32 -13.69
N ARG A 296 -11.25 -6.02 -12.79
CA ARG A 296 -12.28 -6.98 -12.37
C ARG A 296 -13.12 -7.42 -13.55
N GLU A 297 -13.57 -6.50 -14.38
CA GLU A 297 -14.39 -6.81 -15.56
C GLU A 297 -13.61 -7.64 -16.57
N SER A 298 -12.34 -7.28 -16.81
CA SER A 298 -11.45 -8.06 -17.68
C SER A 298 -11.18 -9.47 -17.14
N ALA A 299 -10.99 -9.62 -15.84
CA ALA A 299 -10.79 -10.90 -15.17
C ALA A 299 -12.06 -11.77 -15.20
N LYS A 300 -13.24 -11.16 -15.03
CA LYS A 300 -14.53 -11.83 -15.14
C LYS A 300 -14.77 -12.33 -16.57
N LEU A 301 -14.56 -11.46 -17.57
CA LEU A 301 -14.65 -11.82 -18.98
C LEU A 301 -13.66 -12.95 -19.33
N SER A 302 -12.42 -12.86 -18.83
CA SER A 302 -11.41 -13.91 -19.03
C SER A 302 -11.79 -15.22 -18.34
N GLY A 303 -12.38 -15.18 -17.14
CA GLY A 303 -12.88 -16.36 -16.44
C GLY A 303 -14.04 -17.03 -17.18
N GLU A 304 -14.98 -16.25 -17.71
CA GLU A 304 -16.08 -16.73 -18.56
C GLU A 304 -15.56 -17.30 -19.89
N LEU A 305 -14.55 -16.67 -20.49
CA LEU A 305 -13.86 -17.20 -21.66
C LEU A 305 -13.09 -18.48 -21.34
N SER A 306 -12.37 -18.58 -20.22
CA SER A 306 -11.65 -19.81 -19.84
C SER A 306 -12.61 -20.96 -19.51
N ALA A 307 -13.82 -20.67 -19.03
CA ALA A 307 -14.87 -21.68 -18.90
C ALA A 307 -15.41 -22.15 -20.27
N THR A 308 -15.24 -21.35 -21.33
CA THR A 308 -15.81 -21.60 -22.67
C THR A 308 -14.76 -22.00 -23.73
N SER A 309 -13.48 -21.66 -23.55
CA SER A 309 -12.44 -21.74 -24.58
C SER A 309 -11.41 -22.84 -24.33
N ASP A 310 -11.30 -23.66 -25.36
CA ASP A 310 -10.59 -24.92 -25.56
C ASP A 310 -9.03 -24.80 -25.55
N MET A 311 -8.46 -23.78 -24.90
CA MET A 311 -7.12 -23.28 -25.22
C MET A 311 -5.96 -23.95 -24.47
N LEU A 312 -6.24 -24.76 -23.45
CA LEU A 312 -5.28 -25.58 -22.70
C LEU A 312 -5.86 -26.97 -22.38
N THR A 313 -6.85 -27.41 -23.15
CA THR A 313 -7.52 -28.70 -22.95
C THR A 313 -6.51 -29.81 -23.25
N PHE A 314 -6.08 -30.54 -22.23
CA PHE A 314 -5.54 -31.88 -22.44
C PHE A 314 -6.65 -32.72 -23.10
N LYS A 315 -6.64 -32.74 -24.43
CA LYS A 315 -7.65 -33.45 -25.21
C LYS A 315 -7.27 -34.91 -25.27
N VAL A 316 -8.20 -35.76 -24.87
CA VAL A 316 -8.05 -37.20 -25.02
C VAL A 316 -8.10 -37.49 -26.52
N ILE A 317 -6.94 -37.81 -27.11
CA ILE A 317 -6.85 -38.17 -28.53
C ILE A 317 -7.28 -39.61 -28.72
N ASP A 318 -6.77 -40.51 -27.88
CA ASP A 318 -7.07 -41.94 -27.93
C ASP A 318 -7.53 -42.41 -26.53
N PRO A 319 -8.76 -42.93 -26.38
CA PRO A 319 -9.22 -43.45 -25.11
C PRO A 319 -8.46 -44.72 -24.71
N PRO A 320 -8.37 -45.05 -23.40
CA PRO A 320 -7.69 -46.24 -22.95
C PRO A 320 -8.38 -47.50 -23.48
N THR A 321 -7.65 -48.29 -24.24
CA THR A 321 -8.10 -49.57 -24.79
C THR A 321 -7.40 -50.75 -24.11
N VAL A 322 -8.08 -51.89 -24.08
CA VAL A 322 -7.49 -53.15 -23.63
C VAL A 322 -6.79 -53.79 -24.83
N PRO A 323 -5.49 -54.10 -24.75
CA PRO A 323 -4.81 -54.78 -25.84
C PRO A 323 -5.36 -56.20 -26.02
N LEU A 324 -5.58 -56.59 -27.27
CA LEU A 324 -6.07 -57.93 -27.66
C LEU A 324 -5.06 -59.04 -27.35
N VAL A 325 -3.77 -58.70 -27.28
CA VAL A 325 -2.67 -59.60 -26.94
C VAL A 325 -1.98 -59.15 -25.64
N PRO A 326 -1.51 -60.08 -24.79
CA PRO A 326 -0.83 -59.73 -23.55
C PRO A 326 0.47 -58.94 -23.83
N SER A 327 0.61 -57.77 -23.21
CA SER A 327 1.79 -56.89 -23.28
C SER A 327 2.97 -57.33 -22.40
N GLY A 328 2.91 -58.55 -21.86
CA GLY A 328 3.96 -59.12 -21.00
C GLY A 328 5.31 -59.32 -21.72
N PRO A 329 6.36 -59.73 -20.99
CA PRO A 329 7.72 -59.81 -21.55
C PRO A 329 7.76 -60.67 -22.82
N ASN A 330 8.61 -60.26 -23.78
CA ASN A 330 8.76 -60.89 -25.08
C ASN A 330 8.95 -62.41 -24.95
N ARG A 331 7.87 -63.17 -25.17
CA ARG A 331 7.85 -64.62 -24.94
C ARG A 331 8.93 -65.33 -25.74
N LEU A 332 9.15 -64.90 -27.00
CA LEU A 332 10.21 -65.41 -27.87
C LEU A 332 11.60 -65.29 -27.21
N MET A 333 11.92 -64.12 -26.65
CA MET A 333 13.21 -63.91 -25.99
C MET A 333 13.37 -64.81 -24.76
N LEU A 334 12.32 -64.97 -23.96
CA LEU A 334 12.33 -65.82 -22.77
C LEU A 334 12.56 -67.30 -23.14
N PHE A 335 11.82 -67.83 -24.11
CA PHE A 335 11.98 -69.23 -24.54
C PHE A 335 13.35 -69.49 -25.16
N SER A 336 13.90 -68.56 -25.94
CA SER A 336 15.29 -68.64 -26.43
C SER A 336 16.30 -68.69 -25.28
N LEU A 337 16.12 -67.85 -24.26
CA LEU A 337 17.02 -67.79 -23.11
C LEU A 337 16.98 -69.08 -22.28
N VAL A 338 15.78 -69.65 -22.07
CA VAL A 338 15.63 -70.95 -21.40
C VAL A 338 16.28 -72.08 -22.20
N PHE A 339 16.13 -72.08 -23.52
CA PHE A 339 16.77 -73.08 -24.39
C PHE A 339 18.30 -73.04 -24.29
N VAL A 340 18.90 -71.85 -24.40
CA VAL A 340 20.36 -71.67 -24.24
C VAL A 340 20.80 -72.06 -22.82
N GLY A 341 20.03 -71.65 -21.80
CA GLY A 341 20.29 -72.03 -20.41
C GLY A 341 20.28 -73.55 -20.19
N ALA A 342 19.33 -74.26 -20.80
CA ALA A 342 19.24 -75.73 -20.72
C ALA A 342 20.42 -76.42 -21.42
N LEU A 343 20.86 -75.92 -22.59
CA LEU A 343 22.05 -76.45 -23.28
C LEU A 343 23.32 -76.29 -22.43
N LEU A 344 23.54 -75.09 -21.89
CA LEU A 344 24.68 -74.82 -21.03
C LEU A 344 24.62 -75.64 -19.74
N GLY A 345 23.43 -75.79 -19.13
CA GLY A 345 23.21 -76.62 -17.95
C GLY A 345 23.49 -78.10 -18.21
N GLY A 346 23.14 -78.61 -19.40
CA GLY A 346 23.45 -79.98 -19.82
C GLY A 346 24.94 -80.22 -20.01
N ILE A 347 25.64 -79.31 -20.69
CA ILE A 347 27.11 -79.36 -20.84
C ILE A 347 27.79 -79.28 -19.48
N GLY A 348 27.39 -78.33 -18.63
CA GLY A 348 27.93 -78.17 -17.29
C GLY A 348 27.72 -79.41 -16.43
N SER A 349 26.53 -80.02 -16.47
CA SER A 349 26.24 -81.26 -15.75
C SER A 349 27.10 -82.42 -16.25
N ALA A 350 27.34 -82.53 -17.56
CA ALA A 350 28.22 -83.55 -18.12
C ALA A 350 29.68 -83.37 -17.67
N LEU A 351 30.16 -82.13 -17.62
CA LEU A 351 31.51 -81.81 -17.11
C LEU A 351 31.64 -82.14 -15.62
N LEU A 352 30.65 -81.78 -14.80
CA LEU A 352 30.61 -82.14 -13.38
C LEU A 352 30.59 -83.67 -13.19
N MET A 353 29.80 -84.38 -13.98
CA MET A 353 29.73 -85.86 -13.92
C MET A 353 31.08 -86.48 -14.30
N SER A 354 31.78 -85.91 -15.28
CA SER A 354 33.13 -86.33 -15.68
C SER A 354 34.15 -86.15 -14.55
N GLN A 355 34.03 -85.07 -13.78
CA GLN A 355 34.93 -84.79 -12.66
C GLN A 355 34.69 -85.71 -11.45
N ILE A 356 33.44 -86.14 -11.23
CA ILE A 356 33.07 -87.07 -10.14
C ILE A 356 33.48 -88.52 -10.45
N ARG A 357 33.63 -88.90 -11.73
CA ARG A 357 34.11 -90.23 -12.16
C ARG A 357 35.42 -90.10 -12.95
N PRO A 358 36.56 -89.85 -12.28
CA PRO A 358 37.85 -89.76 -12.96
C PRO A 358 38.15 -91.10 -13.64
N THR A 359 38.09 -91.11 -14.97
CA THR A 359 38.47 -92.25 -15.80
C THR A 359 39.75 -91.87 -16.54
N PHE A 360 40.79 -92.70 -16.46
CA PHE A 360 42.03 -92.44 -17.18
C PHE A 360 41.84 -92.82 -18.65
N LEU A 361 41.77 -91.83 -19.54
CA LEU A 361 41.58 -92.03 -20.98
C LEU A 361 42.89 -92.31 -21.75
N SER A 362 44.05 -92.02 -21.15
CA SER A 362 45.35 -92.15 -21.80
C SER A 362 46.39 -92.81 -20.90
N GLN A 363 47.26 -93.60 -21.52
CA GLN A 363 48.38 -94.30 -20.86
C GLN A 363 49.33 -93.31 -20.19
N ASN A 364 49.59 -92.17 -20.82
CA ASN A 364 50.45 -91.13 -20.25
C ASN A 364 49.84 -90.51 -18.99
N SER A 365 48.52 -90.28 -18.98
CA SER A 365 47.81 -89.74 -17.80
C SER A 365 47.80 -90.71 -16.62
N LEU A 366 47.78 -92.02 -16.89
CA LEU A 366 47.89 -93.05 -15.86
C LEU A 366 49.33 -93.15 -15.30
N ARG A 367 50.35 -93.05 -16.18
CA ARG A 367 51.76 -93.05 -15.78
C ARG A 367 52.10 -91.83 -14.91
N GLU A 368 51.61 -90.64 -15.27
CA GLU A 368 51.85 -89.41 -14.52
C GLU A 368 51.18 -89.41 -13.14
N SER A 369 49.99 -90.00 -13.01
CA SER A 369 49.26 -90.03 -11.73
C SER A 369 49.75 -91.12 -10.77
N ILE A 370 50.22 -92.27 -11.29
CA ILE A 370 50.62 -93.43 -10.49
C ILE A 370 52.15 -93.53 -10.33
N GLY A 371 52.94 -92.90 -11.21
CA GLY A 371 54.41 -92.83 -11.12
C GLY A 371 55.14 -94.12 -11.52
N LEU A 372 54.46 -95.12 -12.07
CA LEU A 372 55.01 -96.42 -12.45
C LEU A 372 55.13 -96.60 -13.98
N PRO A 373 56.20 -97.25 -14.48
CA PRO A 373 56.35 -97.54 -15.91
C PRO A 373 55.32 -98.58 -16.38
N ILE A 374 54.59 -98.25 -17.44
CA ILE A 374 53.57 -99.13 -18.05
C ILE A 374 54.30 -100.12 -18.97
N LEU A 375 54.23 -101.42 -18.63
CA LEU A 375 54.94 -102.51 -19.33
C LEU A 375 54.28 -102.94 -20.66
N GLY A 376 53.01 -102.60 -20.86
CA GLY A 376 52.26 -102.92 -22.06
C GLY A 376 50.79 -102.55 -21.91
N THR A 377 50.07 -102.45 -23.02
CA THR A 377 48.62 -102.21 -22.99
C THR A 377 47.90 -103.27 -23.80
N VAL A 378 46.80 -103.76 -23.25
CA VAL A 378 45.89 -104.65 -23.95
C VAL A 378 44.80 -103.78 -24.53
N THR A 379 44.70 -103.73 -25.85
CA THR A 379 43.60 -103.05 -26.51
C THR A 379 42.30 -103.82 -26.22
N MET A 380 41.23 -103.10 -25.93
CA MET A 380 39.92 -103.72 -25.74
C MET A 380 39.50 -104.43 -27.03
N ASN A 381 39.34 -105.76 -26.99
CA ASN A 381 38.78 -106.51 -28.11
C ASN A 381 37.25 -106.36 -28.08
N TRP A 382 36.73 -105.47 -28.93
CA TRP A 382 35.31 -105.15 -28.97
C TRP A 382 34.48 -106.39 -29.32
N THR A 383 33.72 -106.90 -28.36
CA THR A 383 32.73 -107.94 -28.64
C THR A 383 31.55 -107.34 -29.42
N ALA A 384 30.89 -108.15 -30.26
CA ALA A 384 29.75 -107.69 -31.07
C ALA A 384 28.66 -106.99 -30.24
N ASN A 385 28.44 -107.44 -28.99
CA ASN A 385 27.47 -106.86 -28.06
C ASN A 385 27.87 -105.45 -27.56
N GLU A 386 29.16 -105.16 -27.38
CA GLU A 386 29.64 -103.85 -26.93
C GLU A 386 29.58 -102.80 -28.06
N VAL A 387 29.89 -103.21 -29.29
CA VAL A 387 29.72 -102.35 -30.47
C VAL A 387 28.26 -101.95 -30.65
N ILE A 388 27.32 -102.88 -30.46
CA ILE A 388 25.87 -102.60 -30.52
C ILE A 388 25.45 -101.65 -29.40
N LYS A 389 25.91 -101.86 -28.15
CA LYS A 389 25.62 -100.94 -27.03
C LYS A 389 26.11 -99.52 -27.29
N ARG A 390 27.34 -99.36 -27.78
CA ARG A 390 27.92 -98.06 -28.12
C ARG A 390 27.19 -97.37 -29.27
N LYS A 391 26.83 -98.12 -30.32
CA LYS A 391 26.01 -97.57 -31.42
C LYS A 391 24.65 -97.12 -30.89
N ARG A 392 23.98 -97.94 -30.06
CA ARG A 392 22.70 -97.58 -29.44
C ARG A 392 22.79 -96.33 -28.57
N SER A 393 23.84 -96.16 -27.76
CA SER A 393 24.00 -94.96 -26.93
C SER A 393 24.27 -93.71 -27.77
N LEU A 394 25.05 -93.81 -28.84
CA LEU A 394 25.27 -92.70 -29.79
C LEU A 394 23.99 -92.33 -30.54
N TYR A 395 23.22 -93.31 -31.01
CA TYR A 395 21.91 -93.06 -31.61
C TYR A 395 20.93 -92.45 -30.61
N ALA A 396 20.89 -92.95 -29.36
CA ALA A 396 20.05 -92.39 -28.31
C ALA A 396 20.43 -90.92 -27.98
N PHE A 397 21.73 -90.60 -27.92
CA PHE A 397 22.22 -89.25 -27.72
C PHE A 397 21.84 -88.32 -28.90
N GLY A 398 22.08 -88.76 -30.14
CA GLY A 398 21.68 -88.02 -31.33
C GLY A 398 20.16 -87.79 -31.42
N LEU A 399 19.36 -88.80 -31.08
CA LEU A 399 17.91 -88.69 -31.01
C LEU A 399 17.46 -87.71 -29.91
N SER A 400 18.12 -87.69 -28.75
CA SER A 400 17.78 -86.77 -27.66
C SER A 400 18.03 -85.30 -28.04
N ILE A 401 19.14 -85.00 -28.73
CA ILE A 401 19.45 -83.66 -29.24
C ILE A 401 18.45 -83.27 -30.33
N SER A 402 18.18 -84.18 -31.27
CA SER A 402 17.22 -83.94 -32.34
C SER A 402 15.81 -83.67 -31.81
N LEU A 403 15.38 -84.42 -30.79
CA LEU A 403 14.10 -84.21 -30.10
C LEU A 403 14.05 -82.84 -29.40
N LEU A 404 15.13 -82.43 -28.72
CA LEU A 404 15.20 -81.13 -28.05
C LEU A 404 15.06 -79.97 -29.05
N VAL A 405 15.79 -80.03 -30.16
CA VAL A 405 15.74 -79.02 -31.23
C VAL A 405 14.37 -79.00 -31.92
N ALA A 406 13.78 -80.18 -32.16
CA ALA A 406 12.44 -80.29 -32.72
C ALA A 406 11.39 -79.67 -31.78
N LEU A 407 11.44 -79.95 -30.48
CA LEU A 407 10.52 -79.39 -29.49
C LEU A 407 10.65 -77.86 -29.40
N TYR A 408 11.87 -77.33 -29.37
CA TYR A 408 12.11 -75.89 -29.43
C TYR A 408 11.52 -75.25 -30.69
N SER A 409 11.71 -75.90 -31.85
CA SER A 409 11.19 -75.41 -33.13
C SER A 409 9.67 -75.40 -33.17
N VAL A 410 9.02 -76.44 -32.64
CA VAL A 410 7.55 -76.50 -32.51
C VAL A 410 7.02 -75.39 -31.61
N VAL A 411 7.67 -75.13 -30.47
CA VAL A 411 7.28 -74.04 -29.56
C VAL A 411 7.45 -72.67 -30.23
N MET A 412 8.54 -72.46 -30.98
CA MET A 412 8.75 -71.20 -31.70
C MET A 412 7.72 -70.97 -32.80
N VAL A 413 7.39 -72.00 -33.59
CA VAL A 413 6.35 -71.92 -34.62
C VAL A 413 4.98 -71.65 -33.99
N PHE A 414 4.64 -72.32 -32.90
CA PHE A 414 3.38 -72.10 -32.18
C PHE A 414 3.27 -70.68 -31.63
N LEU A 415 4.37 -70.11 -31.11
CA LEU A 415 4.39 -68.73 -30.63
C LEU A 415 4.29 -67.73 -31.77
N PHE A 416 4.93 -67.99 -32.90
CA PHE A 416 4.86 -67.13 -34.08
C PHE A 416 3.46 -67.10 -34.69
N LEU A 417 2.73 -68.22 -34.67
CA LEU A 417 1.32 -68.30 -35.12
C LEU A 417 0.31 -67.64 -34.17
N LYS A 418 0.72 -67.33 -32.94
CA LYS A 418 -0.14 -66.76 -31.88
C LYS A 418 0.16 -65.29 -31.56
N LEU A 419 1.28 -64.76 -32.08
CA LEU A 419 1.49 -63.32 -32.25
C LEU A 419 0.64 -62.83 -33.43
#